data_AF-A0A5S5CVU8-F1
#
_entry.id   AF-A0A5S5CVU8-F1
#
_cell.length_a   1.000
_cell.length_b   1.000
_cell.length_c   1.000
_cell.angle_alpha   90.00
_cell.angle_beta   90.00
_cell.angle_gamma   90.00
#
_symmetry.space_group_name_H-M   'P 1'
#
loop_
_entity.id
_entity.type
_entity.pdbx_description
1 polymer ?
#
loop_
_entity_poly.entity_id
_entity_poly.type
_entity_poly.pdbx_seq_one_letter_code
_entity_poly.pdbx_strand_id
1 'polypeptide(L)'
;MRDRDDSGLDELLRSAGATGRDPAEEDRLFSDVWSRVQASMADDGDPAVGSVQQRRLSLIGDREVAARRRRRATRLASVTLAVAVAGAGTAAAADYLATRTGQENTGWEVEAGGSGEILNMGGSDRSEVFAEVTADIAFPPGYEAQRTWALEFFPHATDTLISEEFLRSWVAGNAVCTWADAWIAADTAGDATARAAAATTVLAEAVSWPDIVEADTPDAMITADGQRLSYRWWVRPLAEAAAAGDRAAVLDTVAQSTGCSYAVLPTIDLAPDYEYAGVR
;
A
#
# COMPACT_ATOMS: atom_id res chain seq x y z
N MET A 1 -37.12 -0.84 12.86
CA MET A 1 -37.09 -0.56 11.41
C MET A 1 -37.86 0.71 11.17
N ARG A 2 -37.16 1.83 10.92
CA ARG A 2 -37.75 3.05 10.38
C ARG A 2 -37.36 3.06 8.91
N ASP A 3 -38.34 2.99 8.02
CA ASP A 3 -38.11 3.24 6.59
C ASP A 3 -37.60 4.67 6.45
N ARG A 4 -36.37 4.81 5.94
CA ARG A 4 -35.84 6.11 5.51
C ARG A 4 -36.49 6.40 4.16
N ASP A 5 -37.16 7.53 4.10
CA ASP A 5 -37.87 8.01 2.93
C ASP A 5 -36.84 8.54 1.90
N ASP A 6 -36.29 7.64 1.10
CA ASP A 6 -35.29 7.95 0.06
C ASP A 6 -35.90 8.71 -1.15
N SER A 7 -37.22 8.93 -1.15
CA SER A 7 -37.93 9.63 -2.23
C SER A 7 -37.50 11.10 -2.38
N GLY A 8 -37.07 11.74 -1.29
CA GLY A 8 -36.67 13.15 -1.31
C GLY A 8 -35.35 13.43 -2.02
N LEU A 9 -34.41 12.47 -2.01
CA LEU A 9 -33.08 12.66 -2.62
C LEU A 9 -33.15 12.60 -4.14
N ASP A 10 -33.91 11.65 -4.67
CA ASP A 10 -34.12 11.46 -6.11
C ASP A 10 -34.87 12.64 -6.74
N GLU A 11 -35.82 13.24 -6.02
CA GLU A 11 -36.53 14.44 -6.48
C GLU A 11 -35.62 15.68 -6.47
N LEU A 12 -34.75 15.81 -5.46
CA LEU A 12 -33.72 16.85 -5.39
C LEU A 12 -32.74 16.78 -6.57
N LEU A 13 -32.21 15.59 -6.87
CA LEU A 13 -31.27 15.38 -7.97
C LEU A 13 -31.90 15.65 -9.34
N ARG A 14 -33.16 15.25 -9.52
CA ARG A 14 -33.91 15.51 -10.76
C ARG A 14 -34.23 17.00 -10.93
N SER A 15 -34.45 17.72 -9.82
CA SER A 15 -34.63 19.18 -9.84
C SER A 15 -33.35 19.93 -10.15
N ALA A 16 -32.18 19.42 -9.73
CA ALA A 16 -30.88 20.05 -9.94
C ALA A 16 -30.47 20.07 -11.42
N GLY A 17 -30.88 19.07 -12.22
CA GLY A 17 -30.54 18.94 -13.63
C GLY A 17 -31.37 19.76 -14.64
N ALA A 18 -32.32 20.58 -14.19
CA ALA A 18 -33.12 21.42 -15.08
C ALA A 18 -32.29 22.62 -15.58
N THR A 19 -31.72 22.49 -16.78
CA THR A 19 -30.94 23.54 -17.47
C THR A 19 -31.80 24.78 -17.74
N GLY A 20 -31.40 25.91 -17.18
CA GLY A 20 -32.02 27.23 -17.42
C GLY A 20 -32.14 28.16 -16.20
N ARG A 21 -31.46 27.86 -15.08
CA ARG A 21 -31.50 28.73 -13.89
C ARG A 21 -30.64 29.97 -14.07
N ASP A 22 -31.10 31.07 -13.48
CA ASP A 22 -30.34 32.31 -13.38
C ASP A 22 -29.08 32.06 -12.52
N PRO A 23 -27.87 32.36 -13.00
CA PRO A 23 -26.63 32.17 -12.23
C PRO A 23 -26.68 32.82 -10.85
N ALA A 24 -27.40 33.94 -10.69
CA ALA A 24 -27.55 34.61 -9.40
C ALA A 24 -28.45 33.83 -8.41
N GLU A 25 -29.29 32.93 -8.91
CA GLU A 25 -30.13 32.03 -8.11
C GLU A 25 -29.35 30.78 -7.71
N GLU A 26 -28.48 30.28 -8.58
CA GLU A 26 -27.58 29.16 -8.28
C GLU A 26 -26.56 29.51 -7.18
N ASP A 27 -25.95 30.70 -7.22
CA ASP A 27 -25.04 31.18 -6.17
C ASP A 27 -25.74 31.30 -4.80
N ARG A 28 -27.01 31.71 -4.81
CA ARG A 28 -27.83 31.82 -3.59
C ARG A 28 -28.19 30.44 -3.04
N LEU A 29 -28.56 29.50 -3.90
CA LEU A 29 -28.83 28.11 -3.52
C LEU A 29 -27.59 27.43 -2.97
N PHE A 30 -26.44 27.60 -3.63
CA PHE A 30 -25.15 27.07 -3.15
C PHE A 30 -24.80 27.64 -1.78
N SER A 31 -24.92 28.96 -1.60
CA SER A 31 -24.63 29.60 -0.30
C SER A 31 -25.57 29.13 0.81
N ASP A 32 -26.86 28.93 0.53
CA ASP A 32 -27.83 28.43 1.51
C ASP A 32 -27.56 26.96 1.88
N VAL A 33 -27.31 26.10 0.89
CA VAL A 33 -26.94 24.69 1.14
C VAL A 33 -25.64 24.61 1.93
N TRP A 34 -24.63 25.38 1.55
CA TRP A 34 -23.34 25.41 2.24
C TRP A 34 -23.46 25.92 3.68
N SER A 35 -24.27 26.97 3.90
CA SER A 35 -24.60 27.48 5.23
C SER A 35 -25.26 26.41 6.11
N ARG A 36 -26.21 25.64 5.57
CA ARG A 36 -26.89 24.56 6.31
C ARG A 36 -25.94 23.39 6.62
N VAL A 37 -25.03 23.07 5.70
CA VAL A 37 -23.98 22.07 5.90
C VAL A 37 -22.97 22.52 6.96
N GLN A 38 -22.59 23.79 6.97
CA GLN A 38 -21.76 24.36 8.04
C GLN A 38 -22.50 24.37 9.39
N ALA A 39 -23.79 24.70 9.39
CA ALA A 39 -24.61 24.66 10.58
C ALA A 39 -24.77 23.24 11.12
N SER A 40 -24.95 22.22 10.27
CA SER A 40 -25.02 20.82 10.71
C SER A 40 -23.69 20.30 11.24
N MET A 41 -22.57 20.67 10.61
CA MET A 41 -21.23 20.37 11.15
C MET A 41 -20.96 21.05 12.49
N ALA A 42 -21.57 22.22 12.72
CA ALA A 42 -21.49 22.93 14.00
C ALA A 42 -22.45 22.36 15.06
N ASP A 43 -23.57 21.74 14.64
CA ASP A 43 -24.64 21.19 15.49
C ASP A 43 -24.43 19.69 15.83
N ASP A 44 -23.52 18.98 15.14
CA ASP A 44 -23.09 17.61 15.48
C ASP A 44 -22.24 17.52 16.78
N GLY A 45 -22.16 18.61 17.54
CA GLY A 45 -21.55 18.65 18.86
C GLY A 45 -22.55 18.50 19.99
N ASP A 46 -23.02 17.28 20.27
CA ASP A 46 -23.19 16.90 21.68
C ASP A 46 -21.81 16.46 22.21
N PRO A 47 -21.03 17.35 22.85
CA PRO A 47 -19.71 17.02 23.36
C PRO A 47 -19.74 15.90 24.42
N ALA A 48 -20.92 15.50 24.91
CA ALA A 48 -21.04 14.42 25.88
C ALA A 48 -20.85 13.02 25.27
N VAL A 49 -21.26 12.79 24.01
CA VAL A 49 -21.20 11.44 23.40
C VAL A 49 -19.84 11.20 22.72
N GLY A 50 -19.30 12.20 22.02
CA GLY A 50 -17.96 12.15 21.43
C GLY A 50 -16.85 12.06 22.47
N SER A 51 -16.97 12.78 23.59
CA SER A 51 -15.94 12.78 24.65
C SER A 51 -15.83 11.45 25.39
N VAL A 52 -16.92 10.69 25.55
CA VAL A 52 -16.86 9.37 26.21
C VAL A 52 -16.20 8.33 25.31
N GLN A 53 -16.50 8.34 24.02
CA GLN A 53 -15.87 7.41 23.06
C GLN A 53 -14.40 7.76 22.84
N GLN A 54 -14.07 9.05 22.71
CA GLN A 54 -12.69 9.52 22.58
C GLN A 54 -11.88 9.31 23.86
N ARG A 55 -12.49 9.47 25.06
CA ARG A 55 -11.87 9.13 26.35
C ARG A 55 -11.71 7.62 26.54
N ARG A 56 -12.60 6.79 26.00
CA ARG A 56 -12.46 5.33 26.04
C ARG A 56 -11.32 4.87 25.13
N LEU A 57 -11.23 5.44 23.93
CA LEU A 57 -10.14 5.17 22.99
C LEU A 57 -8.79 5.65 23.53
N SER A 58 -8.73 6.84 24.15
CA SER A 58 -7.48 7.31 24.77
C SER A 58 -7.05 6.46 25.97
N LEU A 59 -7.99 5.99 26.81
CA LEU A 59 -7.67 5.08 27.92
C LEU A 59 -7.19 3.70 27.46
N ILE A 60 -7.68 3.20 26.31
CA ILE A 60 -7.19 1.96 25.70
C ILE A 60 -5.77 2.19 25.16
N GLY A 61 -5.56 3.27 24.40
CA GLY A 61 -4.24 3.67 23.90
C GLY A 61 -3.21 3.86 25.02
N ASP A 62 -3.58 4.56 26.11
CA ASP A 62 -2.69 4.81 27.24
C ASP A 62 -2.32 3.51 27.99
N ARG A 63 -3.26 2.56 28.11
CA ARG A 63 -2.99 1.25 28.74
C ARG A 63 -2.06 0.39 27.89
N GLU A 64 -2.23 0.41 26.57
CA GLU A 64 -1.35 -0.32 25.66
C GLU A 64 0.04 0.29 25.58
N VAL A 65 0.15 1.63 25.52
CA VAL A 65 1.43 2.34 25.57
C VAL A 65 2.14 2.08 26.90
N ALA A 66 1.44 2.11 28.04
CA ALA A 66 2.02 1.80 29.34
C ALA A 66 2.48 0.33 29.46
N ALA A 67 1.70 -0.62 28.92
CA ALA A 67 2.09 -2.03 28.87
C ALA A 67 3.32 -2.25 27.97
N ARG A 68 3.37 -1.61 26.80
CA ARG A 68 4.53 -1.61 25.89
C ARG A 68 5.79 -1.04 26.56
N ARG A 69 5.68 0.08 27.29
CA ARG A 69 6.80 0.67 28.05
C ARG A 69 7.34 -0.27 29.13
N ARG A 70 6.47 -0.99 29.86
CA ARG A 70 6.90 -1.95 30.90
C ARG A 70 7.67 -3.13 30.31
N ARG A 71 7.24 -3.67 29.17
CA ARG A 71 7.94 -4.77 28.46
C ARG A 71 9.30 -4.34 27.90
N ARG A 72 9.41 -3.11 27.39
CA ARG A 72 10.70 -2.54 26.94
C ARG A 72 11.68 -2.34 28.09
N ALA A 73 11.21 -1.84 29.24
CA ALA A 73 12.05 -1.64 30.42
C ALA A 73 12.63 -2.95 30.98
N THR A 74 11.88 -4.06 30.91
CA THR A 74 12.35 -5.37 31.39
C THR A 74 13.41 -5.99 30.46
N ARG A 75 13.29 -5.81 29.14
CA ARG A 75 14.30 -6.30 28.17
C ARG A 75 15.60 -5.49 28.19
N LEU A 76 15.52 -4.18 28.41
CA LEU A 76 16.71 -3.33 28.54
C LEU A 76 17.52 -3.67 29.80
N ALA A 77 16.86 -3.99 30.92
CA ALA A 77 17.54 -4.37 32.16
C ALA A 77 18.41 -5.64 32.04
N SER A 78 18.05 -6.58 31.16
CA SER A 78 18.85 -7.79 30.93
C SER A 78 20.12 -7.56 30.10
N VAL A 79 20.15 -6.54 29.22
CA VAL A 79 21.30 -6.28 28.34
C VAL A 79 22.39 -5.50 29.06
N THR A 80 22.02 -4.55 29.93
CA THR A 80 23.00 -3.70 30.64
C THR A 80 23.89 -4.48 31.63
N LEU A 81 23.41 -5.62 32.16
CA LEU A 81 24.19 -6.43 33.09
C LEU A 81 25.31 -7.23 32.42
N ALA A 82 25.19 -7.55 31.13
CA ALA A 82 26.19 -8.31 30.38
C ALA A 82 27.37 -7.43 29.91
N VAL A 83 27.12 -6.15 29.62
CA VAL A 83 28.14 -5.22 29.09
C VAL A 83 29.11 -4.72 30.16
N ALA A 84 28.71 -4.70 31.44
CA ALA A 84 29.55 -4.19 32.52
C ALA A 84 30.77 -5.07 32.85
N VAL A 85 30.86 -6.31 32.34
CA VAL A 85 31.94 -7.26 32.66
C VAL A 85 33.05 -7.27 31.58
N ALA A 86 32.83 -6.71 30.40
CA ALA A 86 33.83 -6.65 29.33
C ALA A 86 34.47 -5.25 29.25
N GLY A 87 35.60 -5.10 29.92
CA GLY A 87 36.27 -3.82 30.12
C GLY A 87 36.85 -3.13 28.88
N ALA A 88 36.99 -1.81 29.03
CA ALA A 88 38.03 -0.96 28.47
C ALA A 88 38.41 -1.15 27.00
N GLY A 89 37.47 -0.86 26.11
CA GLY A 89 37.75 -0.49 24.73
C GLY A 89 36.57 0.31 24.19
N THR A 90 36.72 1.63 24.05
CA THR A 90 35.72 2.49 23.41
C THR A 90 35.73 2.26 21.90
N ALA A 91 35.42 1.03 21.47
CA ALA A 91 34.81 0.86 20.16
C ALA A 91 33.41 1.44 20.30
N ALA A 92 33.07 2.44 19.49
CA ALA A 92 31.69 2.87 19.34
C ALA A 92 30.93 1.67 18.77
N ALA A 93 30.40 0.80 19.64
CA ALA A 93 29.44 -0.21 19.24
C ALA A 93 28.24 0.59 18.73
N ALA A 94 28.05 0.58 17.40
CA ALA A 94 26.82 1.10 16.83
C ALA A 94 25.65 0.37 17.50
N ASP A 95 24.63 1.12 17.92
CA ASP A 95 23.45 0.54 18.53
C ASP A 95 22.80 -0.43 17.52
N TYR A 96 22.85 -1.73 17.82
CA TYR A 96 22.12 -2.72 17.03
C TYR A 96 20.63 -2.53 17.27
N LEU A 97 19.90 -2.24 16.21
CA LEU A 97 18.46 -2.13 16.20
C LEU A 97 17.92 -3.29 15.37
N ALA A 98 17.10 -4.16 15.96
CA ALA A 98 16.48 -5.26 15.24
C ALA A 98 15.32 -4.76 14.37
N THR A 99 15.23 -5.26 13.14
CA THR A 99 14.06 -5.06 12.26
C THR A 99 12.89 -5.90 12.73
N ARG A 100 13.10 -7.16 13.12
CA ARG A 100 12.04 -7.97 13.74
C ARG A 100 11.72 -7.46 15.15
N THR A 101 10.45 -7.10 15.40
CA THR A 101 9.99 -6.62 16.71
C THR A 101 9.40 -7.72 17.59
N GLY A 102 9.04 -8.86 17.00
CA GLY A 102 8.28 -9.97 17.59
C GLY A 102 6.86 -9.60 17.99
N GLN A 103 6.29 -8.54 17.41
CA GLN A 103 4.92 -8.09 17.67
C GLN A 103 4.08 -8.35 16.43
N GLU A 104 2.99 -9.12 16.56
CA GLU A 104 2.02 -9.32 15.47
C GLU A 104 1.00 -8.18 15.43
N ASN A 105 0.55 -7.80 14.23
CA ASN A 105 -0.67 -7.01 14.08
C ASN A 105 -1.88 -7.84 14.53
N THR A 106 -2.78 -7.24 15.32
CA THR A 106 -3.98 -7.92 15.83
C THR A 106 -5.15 -6.96 15.87
N GLY A 107 -6.35 -7.39 15.46
CA GLY A 107 -7.55 -6.56 15.54
C GLY A 107 -7.72 -5.67 14.31
N TRP A 108 -8.09 -4.40 14.53
CA TRP A 108 -8.43 -3.47 13.44
C TRP A 108 -7.20 -3.06 12.62
N GLU A 109 -6.00 -3.16 13.20
CA GLU A 109 -4.73 -2.86 12.53
C GLU A 109 -4.46 -3.79 11.34
N VAL A 110 -4.97 -5.02 11.37
CA VAL A 110 -4.83 -5.98 10.26
C VAL A 110 -5.57 -5.48 9.02
N GLU A 111 -6.78 -4.93 9.21
CA GLU A 111 -7.57 -4.38 8.09
C GLU A 111 -6.92 -3.11 7.50
N ALA A 112 -6.26 -2.31 8.35
CA ALA A 112 -5.67 -1.04 7.92
C ALA A 112 -4.26 -1.17 7.34
N GLY A 113 -3.46 -2.11 7.86
CA GLY A 113 -2.04 -2.19 7.58
C GLY A 113 -1.56 -3.56 7.13
N GLY A 114 -2.44 -4.56 7.01
CA GLY A 114 -2.06 -5.95 6.74
C GLY A 114 -1.66 -6.72 8.00
N SER A 115 -1.66 -8.04 7.88
CA SER A 115 -1.32 -9.02 8.89
C SER A 115 0.19 -9.23 9.06
N GLY A 116 0.55 -10.10 10.02
CA GLY A 116 1.93 -10.51 10.29
C GLY A 116 2.69 -9.62 11.27
N GLU A 117 4.00 -9.85 11.34
CA GLU A 117 4.90 -9.17 12.27
C GLU A 117 5.03 -7.69 11.91
N ILE A 118 5.04 -6.82 12.91
CA ILE A 118 5.41 -5.41 12.78
C ILE A 118 6.93 -5.35 12.63
N LEU A 119 7.41 -4.81 11.51
CA LEU A 119 8.81 -4.62 11.20
C LEU A 119 9.25 -3.19 11.48
N ASN A 120 10.44 -3.04 12.07
CA ASN A 120 11.08 -1.78 12.36
C ASN A 120 12.03 -1.37 11.21
N MET A 121 11.67 -0.28 10.53
CA MET A 121 12.41 0.21 9.35
C MET A 121 13.78 0.80 9.68
N GLY A 122 14.04 1.13 10.95
CA GLY A 122 15.33 1.61 11.43
C GLY A 122 16.28 0.50 11.86
N GLY A 123 15.91 -0.77 11.66
CA GLY A 123 16.76 -1.89 12.06
C GLY A 123 18.02 -1.99 11.20
N SER A 124 19.15 -2.27 11.85
CA SER A 124 20.46 -2.44 11.20
C SER A 124 20.55 -3.73 10.36
N ASP A 125 19.67 -4.70 10.61
CA ASP A 125 19.53 -5.95 9.87
C ASP A 125 18.37 -5.95 8.86
N ARG A 126 17.83 -4.76 8.52
CA ARG A 126 16.66 -4.60 7.64
C ARG A 126 16.79 -5.36 6.33
N SER A 127 17.91 -5.20 5.62
CA SER A 127 18.09 -5.84 4.32
C SER A 127 18.08 -7.37 4.40
N GLU A 128 18.62 -7.95 5.47
CA GLU A 128 18.61 -9.40 5.71
C GLU A 128 17.19 -9.90 6.01
N VAL A 129 16.50 -9.24 6.95
CA VAL A 129 15.13 -9.60 7.32
C VAL A 129 14.18 -9.45 6.13
N PHE A 130 14.32 -8.38 5.35
CA PHE A 130 13.49 -8.17 4.16
C PHE A 130 13.70 -9.27 3.13
N ALA A 131 14.97 -9.63 2.85
CA ALA A 131 15.29 -10.69 1.92
C ALA A 131 14.79 -12.07 2.37
N GLU A 132 14.79 -12.34 3.70
CA GLU A 132 14.24 -13.56 4.30
C GLU A 132 12.71 -13.61 4.16
N VAL A 133 12.04 -12.54 4.58
CA VAL A 133 10.57 -12.43 4.59
C VAL A 133 9.99 -12.56 3.19
N THR A 134 10.69 -12.12 2.15
CA THR A 134 10.22 -12.15 0.76
C THR A 134 11.02 -13.13 -0.10
N ALA A 135 11.59 -14.17 0.49
CA ALA A 135 12.44 -15.14 -0.22
C ALA A 135 11.66 -15.98 -1.24
N ASP A 136 10.38 -16.20 -1.00
CA ASP A 136 9.47 -17.00 -1.82
C ASP A 136 8.87 -16.23 -3.00
N ILE A 137 8.95 -14.90 -3.00
CA ILE A 137 8.46 -14.06 -4.10
C ILE A 137 9.48 -14.06 -5.24
N ALA A 138 9.13 -14.76 -6.33
CA ALA A 138 10.02 -14.97 -7.45
C ALA A 138 10.07 -13.78 -8.43
N PHE A 139 11.28 -13.31 -8.71
CA PHE A 139 11.58 -12.38 -9.81
C PHE A 139 12.01 -13.16 -11.06
N PRO A 140 11.86 -12.60 -12.27
CA PRO A 140 12.35 -13.25 -13.47
C PRO A 140 13.88 -13.43 -13.42
N PRO A 141 14.42 -14.50 -14.03
CA PRO A 141 15.88 -14.67 -14.13
C PRO A 141 16.55 -13.46 -14.80
N GLY A 142 17.63 -12.94 -14.23
CA GLY A 142 18.32 -11.74 -14.72
C GLY A 142 17.79 -10.41 -14.15
N TYR A 143 16.76 -10.44 -13.29
CA TYR A 143 16.20 -9.26 -12.61
C TYR A 143 16.62 -9.14 -11.14
N GLU A 144 17.77 -9.72 -10.76
CA GLU A 144 18.27 -9.70 -9.38
C GLU A 144 18.57 -8.28 -8.88
N ALA A 145 18.97 -7.37 -9.78
CA ALA A 145 19.18 -5.96 -9.47
C ALA A 145 17.86 -5.26 -9.12
N GLN A 146 16.77 -5.58 -9.82
CA GLN A 146 15.44 -5.03 -9.57
C GLN A 146 14.85 -5.58 -8.27
N ARG A 147 15.10 -6.86 -7.95
CA ARG A 147 14.78 -7.41 -6.62
C ARG A 147 15.50 -6.63 -5.53
N THR A 148 16.81 -6.41 -5.70
CA THR A 148 17.61 -5.63 -4.73
C THR A 148 17.06 -4.21 -4.58
N TRP A 149 16.77 -3.55 -5.70
CA TRP A 149 16.16 -2.21 -5.71
C TRP A 149 14.82 -2.18 -4.97
N ALA A 150 13.93 -3.15 -5.22
CA ALA A 150 12.61 -3.22 -4.57
C ALA A 150 12.72 -3.34 -3.04
N LEU A 151 13.75 -4.04 -2.55
CA LEU A 151 14.04 -4.17 -1.11
C LEU A 151 14.69 -2.91 -0.52
N GLU A 152 15.60 -2.28 -1.26
CA GLU A 152 16.36 -1.11 -0.76
C GLU A 152 15.56 0.19 -0.82
N PHE A 153 14.82 0.41 -1.92
CA PHE A 153 14.05 1.62 -2.22
C PHE A 153 12.65 1.61 -1.58
N PHE A 154 12.36 0.60 -0.75
CA PHE A 154 11.11 0.55 0.00
C PHE A 154 10.82 1.89 0.70
N PRO A 155 9.76 2.62 0.29
CA PRO A 155 9.67 4.07 0.49
C PRO A 155 9.18 4.44 1.90
N HIS A 156 10.05 4.31 2.90
CA HIS A 156 9.69 4.56 4.30
C HIS A 156 10.83 5.19 5.09
N ALA A 157 10.48 6.11 5.99
CA ALA A 157 11.45 6.73 6.88
C ALA A 157 11.97 5.70 7.91
N THR A 158 13.23 5.87 8.32
CA THR A 158 13.92 4.97 9.25
C THR A 158 13.27 4.87 10.64
N ASP A 159 12.30 5.72 10.96
CA ASP A 159 11.55 5.72 12.21
C ASP A 159 10.14 5.12 12.09
N THR A 160 9.78 4.58 10.93
CA THR A 160 8.46 3.98 10.69
C THR A 160 8.42 2.49 11.04
N LEU A 161 7.19 2.02 11.33
CA LEU A 161 6.86 0.62 11.49
C LEU A 161 5.94 0.21 10.34
N ILE A 162 6.14 -0.98 9.79
CA ILE A 162 5.27 -1.56 8.75
C ILE A 162 4.86 -2.97 9.16
N SER A 163 3.82 -3.52 8.55
CA SER A 163 3.53 -4.96 8.70
C SER A 163 4.37 -5.79 7.73
N GLU A 164 4.51 -7.07 8.04
CA GLU A 164 5.11 -8.06 7.15
C GLU A 164 4.31 -8.20 5.84
N GLU A 165 2.98 -8.25 5.91
CA GLU A 165 2.13 -8.34 4.72
C GLU A 165 2.29 -7.12 3.81
N PHE A 166 2.41 -5.92 4.38
CA PHE A 166 2.65 -4.72 3.58
C PHE A 166 3.99 -4.79 2.83
N LEU A 167 5.06 -5.26 3.49
CA LEU A 167 6.34 -5.51 2.83
C LEU A 167 6.19 -6.53 1.69
N ARG A 168 5.54 -7.66 1.95
CA ARG A 168 5.37 -8.72 0.97
C ARG A 168 4.54 -8.26 -0.23
N SER A 169 3.45 -7.53 -0.02
CA SER A 169 2.61 -6.99 -1.08
C SER A 169 3.38 -6.02 -2.00
N TRP A 170 4.21 -5.14 -1.44
CA TRP A 170 5.08 -4.26 -2.21
C TRP A 170 6.07 -5.04 -3.08
N VAL A 171 6.74 -6.04 -2.50
CA VAL A 171 7.71 -6.85 -3.24
C VAL A 171 7.03 -7.70 -4.31
N ALA A 172 5.84 -8.25 -4.02
CA ALA A 172 5.00 -8.96 -4.98
C ALA A 172 4.58 -8.05 -6.14
N GLY A 173 4.13 -6.82 -5.85
CA GLY A 173 3.79 -5.83 -6.88
C GLY A 173 4.97 -5.53 -7.81
N ASN A 174 6.15 -5.28 -7.24
CA ASN A 174 7.37 -5.06 -8.03
C ASN A 174 7.79 -6.31 -8.83
N ALA A 175 7.62 -7.51 -8.28
CA ALA A 175 7.87 -8.76 -9.01
C ALA A 175 6.95 -8.86 -10.23
N VAL A 176 5.64 -8.59 -10.08
CA VAL A 176 4.70 -8.56 -11.21
C VAL A 176 5.13 -7.57 -12.29
N CYS A 177 5.58 -6.37 -11.91
CA CYS A 177 6.12 -5.38 -12.84
C CYS A 177 7.34 -5.91 -13.61
N THR A 178 8.29 -6.56 -12.94
CA THR A 178 9.46 -7.17 -13.60
C THR A 178 9.07 -8.33 -14.53
N TRP A 179 8.03 -9.10 -14.20
CA TRP A 179 7.51 -10.14 -15.09
C TRP A 179 6.84 -9.57 -16.33
N ALA A 180 6.18 -8.41 -16.23
CA ALA A 180 5.70 -7.68 -17.40
C ALA A 180 6.87 -7.19 -18.28
N ASP A 181 7.94 -6.66 -17.68
CA ASP A 181 9.15 -6.26 -18.41
C ASP A 181 9.81 -7.43 -19.14
N ALA A 182 9.95 -8.57 -18.45
CA ALA A 182 10.48 -9.81 -19.02
C ALA A 182 9.60 -10.34 -20.17
N TRP A 183 8.28 -10.23 -20.05
CA TRP A 183 7.35 -10.57 -21.13
C TRP A 183 7.59 -9.68 -22.36
N ILE A 184 7.75 -8.37 -22.17
CA ILE A 184 8.03 -7.41 -23.25
C ILE A 184 9.39 -7.68 -23.89
N ALA A 185 10.41 -8.01 -23.09
CA ALA A 185 11.73 -8.40 -23.58
C ALA A 185 11.67 -9.66 -24.47
N ALA A 186 10.94 -10.69 -24.03
CA ALA A 186 10.73 -11.91 -24.80
C ALA A 186 9.96 -11.65 -26.10
N ASP A 187 8.92 -10.81 -26.06
CA ASP A 187 8.15 -10.39 -27.23
C ASP A 187 9.05 -9.66 -28.24
N THR A 188 9.84 -8.69 -27.79
CA THR A 188 10.79 -7.95 -28.64
C THR A 188 11.87 -8.85 -29.25
N ALA A 189 12.31 -9.87 -28.53
CA ALA A 189 13.27 -10.86 -29.02
C ALA A 189 12.65 -11.91 -29.96
N GLY A 190 11.31 -11.96 -30.08
CA GLY A 190 10.61 -13.01 -30.81
C GLY A 190 10.66 -14.38 -30.12
N ASP A 191 10.99 -14.43 -28.82
CA ASP A 191 11.03 -15.67 -28.03
C ASP A 191 9.62 -16.02 -27.52
N ALA A 192 8.86 -16.74 -28.35
CA ALA A 192 7.52 -17.17 -28.02
C ALA A 192 7.44 -18.09 -26.79
N THR A 193 8.51 -18.86 -26.50
CA THR A 193 8.54 -19.78 -25.35
C THR A 193 8.73 -19.00 -24.05
N ALA A 194 9.68 -18.07 -23.99
CA ALA A 194 9.88 -17.22 -22.83
C ALA A 194 8.66 -16.31 -22.58
N ARG A 195 8.08 -15.74 -23.65
CA ARG A 195 6.86 -14.92 -23.57
C ARG A 195 5.68 -15.71 -23.01
N ALA A 196 5.48 -16.93 -23.48
CA ALA A 196 4.44 -17.81 -22.96
C ALA A 196 4.67 -18.17 -21.49
N ALA A 197 5.91 -18.50 -21.08
CA ALA A 197 6.24 -18.82 -19.69
C ALA A 197 5.98 -17.63 -18.74
N ALA A 198 6.37 -16.41 -19.13
CA ALA A 198 6.08 -15.21 -18.36
C ALA A 198 4.57 -14.97 -18.21
N ALA A 199 3.80 -15.15 -19.29
CA ALA A 199 2.34 -14.97 -19.28
C ALA A 199 1.61 -16.03 -18.44
N THR A 200 1.89 -17.31 -18.67
CA THR A 200 1.06 -18.41 -18.16
C THR A 200 1.47 -18.92 -16.80
N THR A 201 2.74 -18.83 -16.43
CA THR A 201 3.20 -19.33 -15.13
C THR A 201 3.16 -18.23 -14.09
N VAL A 202 3.56 -17.00 -14.40
CA VAL A 202 3.73 -16.00 -13.34
C VAL A 202 2.64 -14.94 -13.33
N LEU A 203 2.37 -14.26 -14.46
CA LEU A 203 1.35 -13.21 -14.48
C LEU A 203 -0.06 -13.80 -14.23
N ALA A 204 -0.35 -14.98 -14.79
CA ALA A 204 -1.62 -15.67 -14.54
C ALA A 204 -1.77 -16.16 -13.09
N GLU A 205 -0.69 -16.57 -12.41
CA GLU A 205 -0.73 -16.99 -11.01
C GLU A 205 -0.78 -15.78 -10.06
N ALA A 206 -0.14 -14.66 -10.43
CA ALA A 206 -0.05 -13.45 -9.63
C ALA A 206 -1.41 -12.86 -9.21
N VAL A 207 -2.45 -13.05 -10.03
CA VAL A 207 -3.83 -12.64 -9.70
C VAL A 207 -4.40 -13.35 -8.46
N SER A 208 -3.72 -14.41 -7.99
CA SER A 208 -4.12 -15.25 -6.86
C SER A 208 -3.07 -15.31 -5.74
N TRP A 209 -1.97 -14.56 -5.87
CA TRP A 209 -0.96 -14.50 -4.82
C TRP A 209 -1.58 -13.90 -3.54
N PRO A 210 -1.41 -14.54 -2.37
CA PRO A 210 -1.93 -14.00 -1.10
C PRO A 210 -1.50 -12.56 -0.88
N ASP A 211 -0.23 -12.25 -1.13
CA ASP A 211 0.36 -10.91 -0.97
C ASP A 211 -0.28 -9.84 -1.87
N ILE A 212 -0.95 -10.24 -2.96
CA ILE A 212 -1.68 -9.35 -3.87
C ILE A 212 -3.16 -9.25 -3.50
N VAL A 213 -3.77 -10.38 -3.11
CA VAL A 213 -5.20 -10.48 -2.82
C VAL A 213 -5.54 -9.92 -1.44
N GLU A 214 -4.72 -10.18 -0.44
CA GLU A 214 -4.95 -9.74 0.95
C GLU A 214 -4.73 -8.23 1.09
N ALA A 215 -3.75 -7.69 0.37
CA ALA A 215 -3.53 -6.25 0.26
C ALA A 215 -4.67 -5.49 -0.46
N ASP A 216 -5.52 -6.21 -1.21
CA ASP A 216 -6.67 -5.63 -1.91
C ASP A 216 -7.89 -5.55 -0.97
N THR A 217 -7.90 -4.51 -0.13
CA THR A 217 -9.10 -4.22 0.69
C THR A 217 -10.22 -3.62 -0.19
N PRO A 218 -11.51 -3.93 0.08
CA PRO A 218 -12.64 -3.36 -0.67
C PRO A 218 -12.68 -1.82 -0.65
N ASP A 219 -12.08 -1.23 0.39
CA ASP A 219 -11.97 0.20 0.64
C ASP A 219 -10.63 0.78 0.15
N ALA A 220 -9.96 0.09 -0.80
CA ALA A 220 -8.72 0.55 -1.39
C ALA A 220 -8.78 2.04 -1.72
N MET A 221 -7.78 2.77 -1.23
CA MET A 221 -7.73 4.23 -1.34
C MET A 221 -7.99 4.66 -2.78
N ILE A 222 -9.03 5.48 -2.95
CA ILE A 222 -9.23 6.25 -4.16
C ILE A 222 -8.33 7.48 -4.03
N THR A 223 -7.37 7.62 -4.92
CA THR A 223 -6.51 8.81 -5.00
C THR A 223 -7.33 10.06 -5.32
N ALA A 224 -6.75 11.25 -5.14
CA ALA A 224 -7.45 12.51 -5.41
C ALA A 224 -7.96 12.64 -6.86
N ASP A 225 -7.32 11.94 -7.80
CA ASP A 225 -7.66 11.83 -9.21
C ASP A 225 -8.61 10.67 -9.55
N GLY A 226 -9.13 9.96 -8.53
CA GLY A 226 -10.13 8.91 -8.72
C GLY A 226 -9.56 7.53 -9.02
N GLN A 227 -8.24 7.36 -9.02
CA GLN A 227 -7.62 6.06 -9.27
C GLN A 227 -7.68 5.17 -8.03
N ARG A 228 -7.93 3.88 -8.24
CA ARG A 228 -7.95 2.89 -7.15
C ARG A 228 -6.55 2.33 -6.97
N LEU A 229 -5.97 2.50 -5.78
CA LEU A 229 -4.67 1.92 -5.41
C LEU A 229 -4.80 0.42 -5.06
N SER A 230 -5.41 -0.36 -5.94
CA SER A 230 -5.63 -1.78 -5.72
C SER A 230 -4.98 -2.61 -6.83
N TYR A 231 -4.22 -3.62 -6.41
CA TYR A 231 -3.54 -4.53 -7.32
C TYR A 231 -4.50 -5.23 -8.28
N ARG A 232 -5.73 -5.52 -7.84
CA ARG A 232 -6.73 -6.20 -8.65
C ARG A 232 -7.12 -5.42 -9.91
N TRP A 233 -7.02 -4.10 -9.91
CA TRP A 233 -7.39 -3.29 -11.06
C TRP A 233 -6.40 -3.35 -12.21
N TRP A 234 -5.13 -3.68 -11.95
CA TRP A 234 -4.10 -3.69 -12.99
C TRP A 234 -3.46 -5.07 -13.19
N VAL A 235 -3.29 -5.89 -12.14
CA VAL A 235 -2.67 -7.22 -12.27
C VAL A 235 -3.51 -8.16 -13.14
N ARG A 236 -4.84 -8.13 -13.01
CA ARG A 236 -5.72 -8.98 -13.84
C ARG A 236 -5.75 -8.57 -15.31
N PRO A 237 -6.00 -7.29 -15.68
CA PRO A 237 -5.89 -6.87 -17.08
C PRO A 237 -4.50 -7.14 -17.67
N LEU A 238 -3.44 -6.97 -16.89
CA LEU A 238 -2.07 -7.27 -17.32
C LEU A 238 -1.91 -8.75 -17.67
N ALA A 239 -2.37 -9.65 -16.80
CA ALA A 239 -2.32 -11.09 -17.03
C ALA A 239 -3.14 -11.50 -18.26
N GLU A 240 -4.32 -10.91 -18.44
CA GLU A 240 -5.20 -11.17 -19.59
C GLU A 240 -4.55 -10.67 -20.91
N ALA A 241 -3.97 -9.47 -20.92
CA ALA A 241 -3.25 -8.91 -22.06
C ALA A 241 -2.03 -9.75 -22.44
N ALA A 242 -1.22 -10.14 -21.45
CA ALA A 242 -0.04 -10.99 -21.65
C ALA A 242 -0.41 -12.36 -22.22
N ALA A 243 -1.50 -12.97 -21.72
CA ALA A 243 -2.03 -14.24 -22.22
C ALA A 243 -2.58 -14.13 -23.65
N ALA A 244 -3.21 -12.99 -24.00
CA ALA A 244 -3.71 -12.71 -25.34
C ALA A 244 -2.60 -12.42 -26.36
N GLY A 245 -1.37 -12.15 -25.90
CA GLY A 245 -0.30 -11.70 -26.79
C GLY A 245 -0.40 -10.22 -27.16
N ASP A 246 -1.17 -9.44 -26.41
CA ASP A 246 -1.44 -8.04 -26.73
C ASP A 246 -0.38 -7.13 -26.09
N ARG A 247 0.68 -6.85 -26.87
CA ARG A 247 1.79 -6.00 -26.43
C ARG A 247 1.31 -4.61 -26.00
N ALA A 248 0.42 -3.99 -26.78
CA ALA A 248 -0.03 -2.64 -26.51
C ALA A 248 -0.82 -2.58 -25.20
N ALA A 249 -1.70 -3.56 -24.96
CA ALA A 249 -2.45 -3.65 -23.70
C ALA A 249 -1.56 -3.96 -22.48
N VAL A 250 -0.48 -4.74 -22.63
CA VAL A 250 0.52 -4.93 -21.56
C VAL A 250 1.17 -3.60 -21.20
N LEU A 251 1.65 -2.84 -22.19
CA LEU A 251 2.29 -1.54 -21.96
C LEU A 251 1.33 -0.53 -21.34
N ASP A 252 0.10 -0.44 -21.84
CA ASP A 252 -0.93 0.46 -21.32
C ASP A 252 -1.30 0.12 -19.87
N THR A 253 -1.45 -1.17 -19.54
CA THR A 253 -1.75 -1.59 -18.17
C THR A 253 -0.59 -1.27 -17.22
N VAL A 254 0.66 -1.45 -17.66
CA VAL A 254 1.84 -1.09 -16.86
C VAL A 254 1.93 0.43 -16.69
N ALA A 255 1.64 1.22 -17.73
CA ALA A 255 1.63 2.69 -17.67
C ALA A 255 0.56 3.23 -16.72
N GLN A 256 -0.62 2.61 -16.69
CA GLN A 256 -1.73 2.98 -15.80
C GLN A 256 -1.54 2.46 -14.36
N SER A 257 -0.60 1.54 -14.14
CA SER A 257 -0.31 1.05 -12.79
C SER A 257 0.39 2.14 -11.99
N THR A 258 -0.13 2.45 -10.80
CA THR A 258 0.57 3.30 -9.83
C THR A 258 1.70 2.56 -9.11
N GLY A 259 1.79 1.24 -9.30
CA GLY A 259 2.73 0.36 -8.61
C GLY A 259 4.04 0.09 -9.36
N CYS A 260 4.08 0.23 -10.69
CA CYS A 260 5.30 -0.05 -11.44
C CYS A 260 6.20 1.18 -11.58
N SER A 261 7.35 1.13 -10.92
CA SER A 261 8.41 2.14 -11.08
C SER A 261 9.24 1.89 -12.33
N TYR A 262 9.67 2.95 -13.02
CA TYR A 262 10.61 2.83 -14.15
C TYR A 262 11.91 2.10 -13.78
N ALA A 263 12.34 2.17 -12.52
CA ALA A 263 13.56 1.53 -12.04
C ALA A 263 13.50 -0.01 -12.11
N VAL A 264 12.30 -0.59 -12.14
CA VAL A 264 12.09 -2.04 -12.29
C VAL A 264 11.67 -2.46 -13.71
N LEU A 265 11.65 -1.51 -14.65
CA LEU A 265 11.11 -1.69 -16.00
C LEU A 265 12.12 -1.30 -17.10
N PRO A 266 13.35 -1.83 -17.11
CA PRO A 266 14.40 -1.38 -18.03
C PRO A 266 14.06 -1.60 -19.52
N THR A 267 13.25 -2.60 -19.86
CA THR A 267 12.88 -2.88 -21.24
C THR A 267 11.69 -2.04 -21.69
N ILE A 268 10.66 -1.95 -20.84
CA ILE A 268 9.44 -1.19 -21.08
C ILE A 268 9.75 0.31 -21.16
N ASP A 269 10.63 0.85 -20.32
CA ASP A 269 11.02 2.27 -20.37
C ASP A 269 11.73 2.67 -21.68
N LEU A 270 12.30 1.68 -22.39
CA LEU A 270 12.93 1.86 -23.70
C LEU A 270 11.96 1.60 -24.88
N ALA A 271 10.75 1.12 -24.61
CA ALA A 271 9.78 0.85 -25.68
C ALA A 271 9.27 2.17 -26.27
N PRO A 272 9.31 2.34 -27.61
CA PRO A 272 8.96 3.62 -28.25
C PRO A 272 7.48 3.99 -28.10
N ASP A 273 6.64 3.01 -27.81
CA ASP A 273 5.20 3.09 -27.61
C ASP A 273 4.80 3.19 -26.13
N TYR A 274 5.76 3.24 -25.21
CA TYR A 274 5.50 3.40 -23.78
C TYR A 274 5.54 4.88 -23.36
N GLU A 275 4.41 5.36 -22.84
CA GLU A 275 4.31 6.69 -22.20
C GLU A 275 4.10 6.50 -20.70
N TYR A 276 5.12 6.84 -19.90
CA TYR A 276 5.04 6.74 -18.44
C TYR A 276 4.08 7.81 -17.90
N ALA A 277 2.99 7.39 -17.25
CA ALA A 277 2.01 8.31 -16.68
C ALA A 277 2.45 8.93 -15.33
N GLY A 278 3.55 8.45 -14.74
CA GLY A 278 4.06 8.94 -13.46
C GLY A 278 5.12 10.05 -13.56
N VAL A 279 5.58 10.51 -12.40
CA VAL A 279 6.68 11.48 -12.29
C VAL A 279 8.01 10.73 -12.36
N ARG A 280 8.88 11.08 -13.32
CA ARG A 280 10.25 10.54 -13.44
C ARG A 280 11.21 11.19 -12.44
#